data_AF-A0A9P6XGM6-F1
#
_entry.id   AF-A0A9P6XGM6-F1
#
_cell.length_a   1.000
_cell.length_b   1.000
_cell.length_c   1.000
_cell.angle_alpha   90.00
_cell.angle_beta   90.00
_cell.angle_gamma   90.00
#
_symmetry.space_group_name_H-M   'P 1'
#
loop_
_entity.id
_entity.type
_entity.pdbx_description
1 polymer ?
#
loop_
_entity_poly.entity_id
_entity_poly.type
_entity_poly.pdbx_seq_one_letter_code
_entity_poly.pdbx_strand_id
1 'polypeptide(L)'
;MSSIEENIEISRPSQETSPHPLDDTKTLITLDTQSSSDFPELATASTPWRNPEQVCRLKENLLQKEQQRRQQCQETAVRLLQPPSENQGFQCFYLSTKARFPVGQIRSRLRELEIDNNRILDINYLDRNVVILLVHNNYADELRSQLKKFKMTLKDEFDPCDPKILRNPKYADSTEEERTNLAFLHHCNRMERALRFICAPIKFTVARYFYTKG
;
A
#
# COMPACT_ATOMS: atom_id res chain seq x y z
N MET A 1 -37.66 40.43 -10.03
CA MET A 1 -37.13 41.11 -8.82
C MET A 1 -36.62 40.01 -7.90
N SER A 2 -35.35 39.82 -7.59
CA SER A 2 -34.16 40.65 -7.65
C SER A 2 -32.95 39.75 -7.91
N SER A 3 -32.05 40.18 -8.78
CA SER A 3 -30.71 39.62 -9.00
C SER A 3 -29.82 39.91 -7.80
N ILE A 4 -28.93 38.99 -7.42
CA ILE A 4 -27.65 39.29 -6.78
C ILE A 4 -26.61 38.35 -7.41
N GLU A 5 -25.84 38.93 -8.31
CA GLU A 5 -24.55 38.42 -8.78
C GLU A 5 -23.52 38.73 -7.70
N GLU A 6 -22.69 37.76 -7.32
CA GLU A 6 -21.49 38.03 -6.54
C GLU A 6 -20.27 37.48 -7.29
N ASN A 7 -19.50 38.43 -7.82
CA ASN A 7 -18.26 38.24 -8.56
C ASN A 7 -17.15 37.84 -7.59
N ILE A 8 -16.47 36.71 -7.86
CA ILE A 8 -15.20 36.37 -7.20
C ILE A 8 -14.07 36.62 -8.19
N GLU A 9 -13.35 37.69 -7.92
CA GLU A 9 -12.25 38.23 -8.70
C GLU A 9 -10.96 37.41 -8.50
N ILE A 10 -10.49 36.82 -9.59
CA ILE A 10 -9.26 36.03 -9.66
C ILE A 10 -8.07 36.99 -9.73
N SER A 11 -7.37 37.18 -8.61
CA SER A 11 -6.10 37.90 -8.59
C SER A 11 -4.97 37.05 -9.19
N ARG A 12 -4.53 37.42 -10.40
CA ARG A 12 -3.22 37.05 -10.97
C ARG A 12 -2.21 38.15 -10.65
N PRO A 13 -0.96 37.83 -10.26
CA PRO A 13 0.16 38.75 -10.41
C PRO A 13 0.78 38.62 -11.81
N SER A 14 1.02 39.79 -12.40
CA SER A 14 1.61 40.04 -13.71
C SER A 14 3.04 39.51 -13.87
N GLN A 15 3.39 39.21 -15.12
CA GLN A 15 4.76 38.99 -15.59
C GLN A 15 5.53 40.33 -15.68
N GLU A 16 6.85 40.28 -15.45
CA GLU A 16 7.78 41.24 -16.05
C GLU A 16 9.14 40.55 -16.34
N THR A 17 9.81 41.05 -17.35
CA THR A 17 10.80 40.38 -18.22
C THR A 17 12.21 40.97 -18.09
N SER A 18 13.24 40.11 -17.97
CA SER A 18 14.62 40.15 -18.58
C SER A 18 15.56 41.37 -18.33
N PRO A 19 16.87 41.36 -18.73
CA PRO A 19 17.98 40.44 -18.41
C PRO A 19 19.30 41.16 -17.95
N HIS A 20 20.24 40.39 -17.35
CA HIS A 20 21.72 40.47 -17.31
C HIS A 20 22.50 41.82 -17.22
N PRO A 21 23.64 41.84 -16.49
CA PRO A 21 24.93 41.56 -17.15
C PRO A 21 25.91 40.66 -16.39
N LEU A 22 26.79 40.05 -17.17
CA LEU A 22 28.05 39.38 -16.79
C LEU A 22 28.93 40.32 -15.94
N ASP A 23 29.65 39.73 -14.99
CA ASP A 23 30.97 40.26 -14.61
C ASP A 23 32.01 39.13 -14.62
N ASP A 24 32.96 39.30 -15.53
CA ASP A 24 34.15 38.50 -15.71
C ASP A 24 35.16 38.80 -14.60
N THR A 25 35.59 37.79 -13.84
CA THR A 25 36.89 37.84 -13.17
C THR A 25 37.67 36.57 -13.44
N LYS A 26 38.49 36.64 -14.49
CA LYS A 26 39.64 35.76 -14.72
C LYS A 26 40.61 35.91 -13.54
N THR A 27 40.69 34.90 -12.69
CA THR A 27 41.86 34.72 -11.82
C THR A 27 42.69 33.57 -12.36
N LEU A 28 43.86 33.95 -12.86
CA LEU A 28 44.93 33.10 -13.38
C LEU A 28 45.49 32.29 -12.19
N ILE A 29 45.27 30.97 -12.17
CA ILE A 29 45.93 30.09 -11.20
C ILE A 29 46.98 29.29 -11.97
N THR A 30 48.22 29.70 -11.74
CA THR A 30 49.49 29.11 -12.16
C THR A 30 49.52 27.59 -11.92
N LEU A 31 49.90 26.83 -12.95
CA LEU A 31 50.34 25.44 -12.79
C LEU A 31 51.62 25.42 -11.96
N ASP A 32 51.57 24.79 -10.78
CA ASP A 32 52.75 24.17 -10.21
C ASP A 32 52.55 22.65 -10.20
N THR A 33 53.37 22.02 -11.04
CA THR A 33 53.63 20.59 -11.05
C THR A 33 54.44 20.26 -9.81
N GLN A 34 53.86 19.53 -8.86
CA GLN A 34 54.64 18.70 -7.94
C GLN A 34 53.92 17.37 -7.68
N SER A 35 54.58 16.33 -8.18
CA SER A 35 54.38 14.93 -7.90
C SER A 35 54.33 14.67 -6.39
N SER A 36 53.27 13.99 -5.94
CA SER A 36 53.24 13.26 -4.68
C SER A 36 52.20 12.14 -4.82
N SER A 37 52.65 11.04 -5.41
CA SER A 37 51.98 9.74 -5.37
C SER A 37 51.94 9.24 -3.92
N ASP A 38 50.74 9.12 -3.36
CA ASP A 38 50.39 8.09 -2.36
C ASP A 38 48.87 8.15 -2.11
N PHE A 39 48.11 7.66 -3.08
CA PHE A 39 46.75 7.21 -2.81
C PHE A 39 46.82 5.71 -2.49
N PRO A 40 46.26 5.26 -1.34
CA PRO A 40 46.25 3.84 -1.04
C PRO A 40 45.46 3.11 -2.13
N GLU A 41 46.11 2.12 -2.74
CA GLU A 41 45.53 1.23 -3.73
C GLU A 41 44.32 0.53 -3.11
N LEU A 42 43.12 1.11 -3.34
CA LEU A 42 41.87 0.46 -3.02
C LEU A 42 41.87 -0.84 -3.81
N ALA A 43 41.94 -1.96 -3.08
CA ALA A 43 41.79 -3.31 -3.61
C ALA A 43 40.75 -3.27 -4.74
N THR A 44 41.13 -3.74 -5.92
CA THR A 44 40.32 -3.82 -7.14
C THR A 44 39.06 -4.64 -6.91
N ALA A 45 38.09 -4.07 -6.19
CA ALA A 45 36.70 -4.45 -6.29
C ALA A 45 36.33 -4.12 -7.73
N SER A 46 36.21 -5.16 -8.57
CA SER A 46 35.79 -5.03 -9.95
C SER A 46 34.52 -4.19 -10.00
N THR A 47 34.64 -2.92 -10.41
CA THR A 47 33.49 -2.08 -10.66
C THR A 47 32.64 -2.78 -11.74
N PRO A 48 31.33 -2.93 -11.55
CA PRO A 48 30.48 -3.76 -12.42
C PRO A 48 30.50 -3.29 -13.88
N TRP A 49 30.94 -2.05 -14.11
CA TRP A 49 31.08 -1.40 -15.40
C TRP A 49 32.32 -1.84 -16.22
N ARG A 50 33.31 -2.52 -15.62
CA ARG A 50 34.49 -3.03 -16.36
C ARG A 50 34.25 -4.37 -17.05
N ASN A 51 33.22 -5.12 -16.66
CA ASN A 51 32.91 -6.41 -17.26
C ASN A 51 31.72 -6.28 -18.23
N PRO A 52 31.94 -6.46 -19.56
CA PRO A 52 30.89 -6.28 -20.55
C PRO A 52 29.72 -7.28 -20.37
N GLU A 53 29.97 -8.49 -19.88
CA GLU A 53 28.91 -9.48 -19.59
C GLU A 53 28.06 -9.07 -18.38
N GLN A 54 28.68 -8.46 -17.36
CA GLN A 54 27.93 -7.92 -16.22
C GLN A 54 27.05 -6.76 -16.66
N VAL A 55 27.55 -5.88 -17.53
CA VAL A 55 26.79 -4.77 -18.11
C VAL A 55 25.63 -5.28 -18.98
N CYS A 56 25.84 -6.29 -19.82
CA CYS A 56 24.77 -6.89 -20.62
C CYS A 56 23.67 -7.50 -19.73
N ARG A 57 24.05 -8.28 -18.70
CA ARG A 57 23.09 -8.83 -17.73
C ARG A 57 22.31 -7.74 -17.01
N LEU A 58 22.94 -6.63 -16.64
CA LEU A 58 22.25 -5.49 -16.02
C LEU A 58 21.23 -4.86 -16.98
N LYS A 59 21.59 -4.66 -18.25
CA LYS A 59 20.68 -4.15 -19.27
C LYS A 59 19.48 -5.07 -19.49
N GLU A 60 19.70 -6.38 -19.56
CA GLU A 60 18.62 -7.36 -19.69
C GLU A 60 17.65 -7.32 -18.49
N ASN A 61 18.18 -7.29 -17.27
CA ASN A 61 17.36 -7.16 -16.06
C ASN A 61 16.53 -5.86 -16.04
N LEU A 62 17.13 -4.74 -16.46
CA LEU A 62 16.43 -3.46 -16.57
C LEU A 62 15.29 -3.54 -17.59
N LEU A 63 15.55 -4.11 -18.77
CA LEU A 63 14.56 -4.28 -19.82
C LEU A 63 13.40 -5.18 -19.36
N GLN A 64 13.70 -6.30 -18.68
CA GLN A 64 12.69 -7.18 -18.11
C GLN A 64 11.83 -6.46 -17.07
N LYS A 65 12.46 -5.71 -16.16
CA LYS A 65 11.74 -4.94 -15.14
C LYS A 65 10.85 -3.85 -15.75
N GLU A 66 11.31 -3.19 -16.80
CA GLU A 66 10.49 -2.23 -17.54
C GLU A 66 9.29 -2.89 -18.23
N GLN A 67 9.50 -4.05 -18.87
CA GLN A 67 8.44 -4.81 -19.51
C GLN A 67 7.36 -5.22 -18.49
N GLN A 68 7.79 -5.73 -17.32
CA GLN A 68 6.89 -6.10 -16.24
C GLN A 68 6.10 -4.89 -15.71
N ARG A 69 6.77 -3.74 -15.53
CA ARG A 69 6.09 -2.49 -15.13
C ARG A 69 5.07 -2.04 -16.18
N ARG A 70 5.39 -2.14 -17.48
CA ARG A 70 4.45 -1.80 -18.55
C ARG A 70 3.20 -2.69 -18.51
N GLN A 71 3.37 -4.00 -18.34
CA GLN A 71 2.25 -4.94 -18.20
C GLN A 71 1.37 -4.58 -17.00
N GLN A 72 1.97 -4.33 -15.82
CA GLN A 72 1.22 -3.92 -14.62
C GLN A 72 0.47 -2.59 -14.81
N CYS A 73 1.08 -1.61 -15.48
CA CYS A 73 0.42 -0.34 -15.82
C CYS A 73 -0.75 -0.55 -16.78
N GLN A 74 -0.58 -1.40 -17.81
CA GLN A 74 -1.64 -1.73 -18.77
C GLN A 74 -2.82 -2.40 -18.07
N GLU A 75 -2.57 -3.42 -17.26
CA GLU A 75 -3.63 -4.08 -16.49
C GLU A 75 -4.36 -3.12 -15.55
N THR A 76 -3.63 -2.19 -14.93
CA THR A 76 -4.24 -1.16 -14.07
C THR A 76 -5.11 -0.20 -14.87
N ALA A 77 -4.67 0.21 -16.06
CA ALA A 77 -5.45 1.06 -16.95
C ALA A 77 -6.71 0.33 -17.45
N VAL A 78 -6.60 -0.95 -17.84
CA VAL A 78 -7.75 -1.78 -18.23
C VAL A 78 -8.79 -1.82 -17.12
N ARG A 79 -8.36 -2.07 -15.87
CA ARG A 79 -9.28 -2.09 -14.71
C ARG A 79 -9.96 -0.75 -14.47
N LEU A 80 -9.25 0.37 -14.66
CA LEU A 80 -9.80 1.72 -14.45
C LEU A 80 -10.83 2.10 -15.51
N LEU A 81 -10.62 1.64 -16.76
CA LEU A 81 -11.51 1.93 -17.89
C LEU A 81 -12.68 0.94 -18.00
N GLN A 82 -12.61 -0.19 -17.29
CA GLN A 82 -13.69 -1.17 -17.25
C GLN A 82 -14.91 -0.57 -16.51
N PRO A 83 -16.14 -0.82 -16.99
CA PRO A 83 -17.34 -0.41 -16.27
C PRO A 83 -17.34 -1.00 -14.85
N PRO A 84 -17.91 -0.29 -13.86
CA PRO A 84 -18.06 -0.82 -12.51
C PRO A 84 -18.81 -2.15 -12.54
N SER A 85 -18.26 -3.15 -11.86
CA SER A 85 -18.91 -4.44 -11.67
C SER A 85 -20.27 -4.28 -10.99
N GLU A 86 -21.23 -5.14 -11.33
CA GLU A 86 -22.54 -5.18 -10.65
C GLU A 86 -22.41 -5.54 -9.17
N ASN A 87 -21.39 -6.34 -8.81
CA ASN A 87 -21.10 -6.77 -7.43
C ASN A 87 -20.31 -5.73 -6.61
N GLN A 88 -20.75 -4.47 -6.60
CA GLN A 88 -20.14 -3.43 -5.76
C GLN A 88 -20.24 -3.82 -4.27
N GLY A 89 -19.09 -4.04 -3.64
CA GLY A 89 -19.05 -4.44 -2.23
C GLY A 89 -17.68 -4.90 -1.79
N PHE A 90 -17.63 -5.34 -0.53
CA PHE A 90 -16.39 -5.70 0.14
C PHE A 90 -16.53 -7.02 0.87
N GLN A 91 -15.45 -7.78 0.93
CA GLN A 91 -15.37 -9.05 1.63
C GLN A 91 -14.20 -9.05 2.61
N CYS A 92 -14.42 -9.71 3.74
CA CYS A 92 -13.43 -9.97 4.76
C CYS A 92 -12.95 -11.41 4.64
N PHE A 93 -11.65 -11.62 4.44
CA PHE A 93 -11.03 -12.95 4.45
C PHE A 93 -10.33 -13.18 5.78
N TYR A 94 -10.63 -14.31 6.42
CA TYR A 94 -10.03 -14.67 7.70
C TYR A 94 -8.92 -15.69 7.51
N LEU A 95 -7.68 -15.25 7.71
CA LEU A 95 -6.48 -16.07 7.60
C LEU A 95 -6.02 -16.53 8.97
N SER A 96 -5.85 -17.85 9.11
CA SER A 96 -5.17 -18.41 10.28
C SER A 96 -3.65 -18.25 10.14
N THR A 97 -3.02 -17.69 11.16
CA THR A 97 -1.57 -17.49 11.23
C THR A 97 -1.00 -18.32 12.38
N LYS A 98 0.28 -18.72 12.29
CA LYS A 98 0.93 -19.47 13.38
C LYS A 98 1.26 -18.58 14.58
N ALA A 99 1.57 -17.33 14.30
CA ALA A 99 1.92 -16.32 15.29
C ALA A 99 1.43 -14.95 14.83
N ARG A 100 1.35 -14.02 15.77
CA ARG A 100 1.07 -12.61 15.46
C ARG A 100 2.32 -11.98 14.87
N PHE A 101 2.15 -11.31 13.73
CA PHE A 101 3.22 -10.55 13.10
C PHE A 101 2.84 -9.08 12.99
N PRO A 102 3.79 -8.14 12.98
CA PRO A 102 3.52 -6.77 12.62
C PRO A 102 2.86 -6.70 11.23
N VAL A 103 1.91 -5.77 11.04
CA VAL A 103 1.18 -5.63 9.77
C VAL A 103 2.12 -5.44 8.57
N GLY A 104 3.25 -4.74 8.75
CA GLY A 104 4.27 -4.60 7.70
C GLY A 104 4.92 -5.93 7.27
N GLN A 105 5.12 -6.86 8.22
CA GLN A 105 5.62 -8.20 7.89
C GLN A 105 4.55 -9.04 7.17
N ILE A 106 3.28 -8.91 7.57
CA ILE A 106 2.17 -9.55 6.85
C ILE A 106 2.14 -9.06 5.40
N ARG A 107 2.18 -7.75 5.16
CA ARG A 107 2.25 -7.18 3.80
C ARG A 107 3.46 -7.68 3.02
N SER A 108 4.61 -7.84 3.68
CA SER A 108 5.82 -8.35 3.01
C SER A 108 5.65 -9.79 2.57
N ARG A 109 5.08 -10.65 3.42
CA ARG A 109 4.81 -12.05 3.09
C ARG A 109 3.70 -12.22 2.07
N LEU A 110 2.65 -11.39 2.12
CA LEU A 110 1.62 -11.39 1.08
C LEU A 110 2.22 -11.06 -0.29
N ARG A 111 3.15 -10.10 -0.34
CA ARG A 111 3.91 -9.78 -1.56
C ARG A 111 4.79 -10.93 -2.04
N GLU A 112 5.44 -11.66 -1.12
CA GLU A 112 6.21 -12.88 -1.45
C GLU A 112 5.31 -13.99 -2.04
N LEU A 113 4.02 -13.99 -1.71
CA LEU A 113 3.00 -14.89 -2.26
C LEU A 113 2.31 -14.30 -3.51
N GLU A 114 2.89 -13.29 -4.15
CA GLU A 114 2.33 -12.64 -5.35
C GLU A 114 0.95 -12.00 -5.12
N ILE A 115 0.59 -11.69 -3.87
CA ILE A 115 -0.68 -11.01 -3.53
C ILE A 115 -0.48 -9.50 -3.61
N ASP A 116 -1.39 -8.84 -4.34
CA ASP A 116 -1.37 -7.40 -4.57
C ASP A 116 -1.78 -6.62 -3.31
N ASN A 117 -0.79 -6.15 -2.55
CA ASN A 117 -1.04 -5.33 -1.34
C ASN A 117 -1.88 -4.07 -1.61
N ASN A 118 -1.79 -3.50 -2.81
CA ASN A 118 -2.55 -2.29 -3.18
C ASN A 118 -4.06 -2.53 -3.27
N ARG A 119 -4.47 -3.79 -3.44
CA ARG A 119 -5.89 -4.19 -3.52
C ARG A 119 -6.46 -4.60 -2.15
N ILE A 120 -5.59 -4.70 -1.14
CA ILE A 120 -5.98 -4.95 0.25
C ILE A 120 -6.24 -3.61 0.92
N LEU A 121 -7.50 -3.37 1.29
CA LEU A 121 -7.96 -2.13 1.89
C LEU A 121 -7.49 -2.00 3.34
N ASP A 122 -7.53 -3.10 4.08
CA ASP A 122 -7.11 -3.11 5.48
C ASP A 122 -6.65 -4.50 5.95
N ILE A 123 -5.79 -4.51 6.96
CA ILE A 123 -5.26 -5.72 7.60
C ILE A 123 -5.36 -5.56 9.12
N ASN A 124 -6.24 -6.35 9.73
CA ASN A 124 -6.50 -6.31 11.16
C ASN A 124 -6.38 -7.69 11.81
N TYR A 125 -6.18 -7.71 13.12
CA TYR A 125 -6.22 -8.93 13.92
C TYR A 125 -7.51 -8.96 14.75
N LEU A 126 -8.33 -10.00 14.57
CA LEU A 126 -9.51 -10.22 15.42
C LEU A 126 -9.16 -10.93 16.71
N ASP A 127 -8.39 -12.00 16.58
CA ASP A 127 -7.84 -12.80 17.67
C ASP A 127 -6.31 -12.87 17.54
N ARG A 128 -5.64 -13.55 18.47
CA ARG A 128 -4.17 -13.68 18.53
C ARG A 128 -3.57 -14.20 17.23
N ASN A 129 -4.28 -15.09 16.54
CA ASN A 129 -3.79 -15.81 15.38
C ASN A 129 -4.70 -15.73 14.14
N VAL A 130 -5.73 -14.86 14.16
CA VAL A 130 -6.63 -14.66 13.02
C VAL A 130 -6.46 -13.26 12.47
N VAL A 131 -5.99 -13.18 11.22
CA VAL A 131 -5.86 -11.94 10.44
C VAL A 131 -7.09 -11.79 9.56
N ILE A 132 -7.65 -10.58 9.51
CA ILE A 132 -8.63 -10.18 8.50
C ILE A 132 -7.91 -9.47 7.38
N LEU A 133 -8.23 -9.81 6.14
CA LEU A 133 -7.96 -8.98 4.97
C LEU A 133 -9.29 -8.42 4.44
N LEU A 134 -9.40 -7.10 4.37
CA LEU A 134 -10.54 -6.43 3.73
C LEU A 134 -10.20 -6.16 2.27
N VAL A 135 -11.03 -6.64 1.34
CA VAL A 135 -10.83 -6.46 -0.10
C VAL A 135 -12.12 -6.09 -0.81
N HIS A 136 -11.99 -5.48 -2.00
CA HIS A 136 -13.11 -5.27 -2.90
C HIS A 136 -13.54 -6.60 -3.56
N ASN A 137 -14.84 -6.78 -3.80
CA ASN A 137 -15.40 -8.01 -4.39
C ASN A 137 -14.72 -8.42 -5.71
N ASN A 138 -14.38 -7.46 -6.58
CA ASN A 138 -13.69 -7.74 -7.86
C ASN A 138 -12.33 -8.41 -7.71
N TYR A 139 -11.72 -8.35 -6.53
CA TYR A 139 -10.46 -9.02 -6.23
C TYR A 139 -10.67 -10.27 -5.35
N ALA A 140 -11.87 -10.53 -4.85
CA ALA A 140 -12.13 -11.62 -3.91
C ALA A 140 -11.82 -12.99 -4.52
N ASP A 141 -12.28 -13.25 -5.75
CA ASP A 141 -12.06 -14.54 -6.42
C ASP A 141 -10.59 -14.76 -6.81
N GLU A 142 -9.91 -13.69 -7.24
CA GLU A 142 -8.48 -13.69 -7.54
C GLU A 142 -7.68 -13.98 -6.27
N LEU A 143 -7.95 -13.27 -5.17
CA LEU A 143 -7.31 -13.51 -3.87
C LEU A 143 -7.58 -14.93 -3.37
N ARG A 144 -8.81 -15.42 -3.45
CA ARG A 144 -9.16 -16.79 -3.02
C ARG A 144 -8.39 -17.83 -3.82
N SER A 145 -8.23 -17.63 -5.12
CA SER A 145 -7.45 -18.50 -6.00
C SER A 145 -5.96 -18.48 -5.65
N GLN A 146 -5.38 -17.30 -5.39
CA GLN A 146 -4.00 -17.15 -4.93
C GLN A 146 -3.77 -17.84 -3.59
N LEU A 147 -4.64 -17.63 -2.60
CA LEU A 147 -4.54 -18.28 -1.29
C LEU A 147 -4.65 -19.81 -1.39
N LYS A 148 -5.51 -20.31 -2.28
CA LYS A 148 -5.65 -21.75 -2.57
C LYS A 148 -4.39 -22.32 -3.23
N LYS A 149 -3.77 -21.59 -4.17
CA LYS A 149 -2.49 -21.97 -4.82
C LYS A 149 -1.41 -22.27 -3.76
N PHE A 150 -1.34 -21.47 -2.70
CA PHE A 150 -0.36 -21.64 -1.61
C PHE A 150 -0.87 -22.48 -0.42
N LYS A 151 -2.02 -23.15 -0.56
CA LYS A 151 -2.62 -24.00 0.49
C LYS A 151 -2.82 -23.27 1.83
N MET A 152 -3.12 -21.97 1.79
CA MET A 152 -3.41 -21.20 3.00
C MET A 152 -4.79 -21.57 3.56
N THR A 153 -4.88 -21.70 4.88
CA THR A 153 -6.13 -22.03 5.58
C THR A 153 -6.97 -20.77 5.78
N LEU A 154 -8.04 -20.66 5.01
CA LEU A 154 -9.12 -19.68 5.22
C LEU A 154 -10.12 -20.21 6.24
N LYS A 155 -10.62 -19.32 7.11
CA LYS A 155 -11.72 -19.59 8.03
C LYS A 155 -13.00 -18.95 7.49
N ASP A 156 -13.73 -19.67 6.66
CA ASP A 156 -14.93 -19.15 6.01
C ASP A 156 -16.09 -18.92 7.00
N GLU A 157 -16.15 -19.67 8.11
CA GLU A 157 -17.20 -19.58 9.16
C GLU A 157 -16.77 -18.83 10.42
N PHE A 158 -15.90 -17.82 10.29
CA PHE A 158 -15.47 -17.03 11.44
C PHE A 158 -16.46 -15.90 11.75
N ASP A 159 -17.12 -15.98 12.90
CA ASP A 159 -17.94 -14.88 13.42
C ASP A 159 -17.10 -13.91 14.26
N PRO A 160 -16.90 -12.64 13.82
CA PRO A 160 -16.13 -11.65 14.56
C PRO A 160 -16.76 -11.21 15.89
N CYS A 161 -18.05 -11.51 16.11
CA CYS A 161 -18.81 -11.15 17.30
C CYS A 161 -18.96 -12.33 18.28
N ASP A 162 -18.35 -13.49 18.00
CA ASP A 162 -18.40 -14.65 18.89
C ASP A 162 -17.82 -14.29 20.28
N PRO A 163 -18.55 -14.53 21.38
CA PRO A 163 -18.06 -14.28 22.75
C PRO A 163 -16.74 -14.99 23.05
N LYS A 164 -16.43 -16.10 22.38
CA LYS A 164 -15.18 -16.88 22.55
C LYS A 164 -13.93 -16.15 22.07
N ILE A 165 -14.06 -15.10 21.25
CA ILE A 165 -12.92 -14.28 20.79
C ILE A 165 -12.35 -13.46 21.94
N LEU A 166 -13.19 -13.04 22.90
CA LEU A 166 -12.78 -12.34 24.11
C LEU A 166 -12.11 -13.32 25.09
N ARG A 167 -10.79 -13.51 24.93
CA ARG A 167 -9.95 -14.36 25.79
C ARG A 167 -9.21 -13.58 26.89
N ASN A 168 -9.66 -12.37 27.20
CA ASN A 168 -9.04 -11.58 28.26
C ASN A 168 -9.55 -12.09 29.62
N PRO A 169 -8.66 -12.46 30.56
CA PRO A 169 -9.06 -12.92 31.90
C PRO A 169 -10.00 -11.97 32.64
N LYS A 170 -9.97 -10.68 32.32
CA LYS A 170 -10.88 -9.68 32.87
C LYS A 170 -12.37 -10.01 32.66
N TYR A 171 -12.71 -10.73 31.58
CA TYR A 171 -14.08 -11.08 31.22
C TYR A 171 -14.37 -12.57 31.44
N ALA A 172 -13.55 -13.26 32.23
CA ALA A 172 -13.75 -14.68 32.51
C ALA A 172 -15.08 -14.94 33.23
N ASP A 173 -15.48 -14.03 34.12
CA ASP A 173 -16.69 -14.12 34.93
C ASP A 173 -17.92 -13.43 34.29
N SER A 174 -17.73 -12.78 33.12
CA SER A 174 -18.81 -12.09 32.41
C SER A 174 -19.79 -13.09 31.77
N THR A 175 -21.06 -12.69 31.69
CA THR A 175 -22.08 -13.50 31.01
C THR A 175 -21.81 -13.59 29.51
N GLU A 176 -22.37 -14.60 28.84
CA GLU A 176 -22.23 -14.77 27.40
C GLU A 176 -22.79 -13.57 26.61
N GLU A 177 -23.90 -13.00 27.09
CA GLU A 177 -24.52 -11.81 26.50
C GLU A 177 -23.60 -10.58 26.62
N GLU A 178 -23.04 -10.31 27.81
CA GLU A 178 -22.08 -9.23 28.01
C GLU A 178 -20.86 -9.36 27.11
N ARG A 179 -20.34 -10.59 26.99
CA ARG A 179 -19.20 -10.88 26.12
C ARG A 179 -19.53 -10.67 24.65
N THR A 180 -20.73 -11.02 24.22
CA THR A 180 -21.20 -10.82 22.84
C THR A 180 -21.32 -9.33 22.54
N ASN A 181 -21.92 -8.55 23.44
CA ASN A 181 -22.02 -7.09 23.32
C ASN A 181 -20.64 -6.42 23.27
N LEU A 182 -19.69 -6.87 24.10
CA LEU A 182 -18.31 -6.39 24.08
C LEU A 182 -17.58 -6.79 22.78
N ALA A 183 -17.78 -8.01 22.28
CA ALA A 183 -17.18 -8.47 21.03
C ALA A 183 -17.65 -7.60 19.86
N PHE A 184 -18.96 -7.33 19.80
CA PHE A 184 -19.57 -6.43 18.84
C PHE A 184 -19.00 -5.01 18.94
N LEU A 185 -18.93 -4.43 20.14
CA LEU A 185 -18.32 -3.11 20.34
C LEU A 185 -16.87 -3.06 19.87
N HIS A 186 -16.08 -4.09 20.16
CA HIS A 186 -14.71 -4.20 19.66
C HIS A 186 -14.66 -4.35 18.14
N HIS A 187 -15.61 -5.06 17.53
CA HIS A 187 -15.72 -5.16 16.07
C HIS A 187 -15.99 -3.78 15.45
N CYS A 188 -16.97 -3.02 15.95
CA CYS A 188 -17.26 -1.66 15.49
C CYS A 188 -16.03 -0.73 15.61
N ASN A 189 -15.35 -0.75 16.76
CA ASN A 189 -14.14 0.06 16.98
C ASN A 189 -13.01 -0.28 15.97
N ARG A 190 -12.85 -1.57 15.63
CA ARG A 190 -11.88 -2.00 14.60
C ARG A 190 -12.27 -1.48 13.23
N MET A 191 -13.56 -1.53 12.87
CA MET A 191 -14.06 -1.00 11.60
C MET A 191 -13.89 0.52 11.52
N GLU A 192 -14.19 1.26 12.59
CA GLU A 192 -13.94 2.71 12.63
C GLU A 192 -12.44 3.01 12.41
N ARG A 193 -11.57 2.25 13.08
CA ARG A 193 -10.12 2.40 12.91
C ARG A 193 -9.68 2.09 11.49
N ALA A 194 -10.19 1.02 10.87
CA ALA A 194 -9.92 0.67 9.47
C ALA A 194 -10.25 1.85 8.54
N LEU A 195 -11.43 2.45 8.72
CA LEU A 195 -11.88 3.61 7.93
C LEU A 195 -10.98 4.85 8.09
N ARG A 196 -10.22 5.00 9.18
CA ARG A 196 -9.27 6.11 9.34
C ARG A 196 -8.06 5.97 8.41
N PHE A 197 -7.66 4.75 8.05
CA PHE A 197 -6.47 4.49 7.25
C PHE A 197 -6.78 4.22 5.78
N ILE A 198 -8.00 3.83 5.44
CA ILE A 198 -8.45 3.67 4.05
C ILE A 198 -8.50 5.06 3.37
N CYS A 199 -8.01 5.13 2.13
CA CYS A 199 -8.03 6.35 1.33
C CYS A 199 -9.45 6.92 1.18
N ALA A 200 -9.58 8.25 1.28
CA ALA A 200 -10.85 8.98 1.29
C ALA A 200 -11.90 8.54 0.24
N PRO A 201 -11.59 8.38 -1.07
CA PRO A 201 -12.61 8.01 -2.04
C PRO A 201 -13.20 6.62 -1.80
N ILE A 202 -12.39 5.68 -1.31
CA ILE A 202 -12.83 4.30 -1.04
C ILE A 202 -13.51 4.20 0.33
N LYS A 203 -13.03 4.99 1.30
CA LYS A 203 -13.53 5.03 2.68
C LYS A 203 -15.05 5.18 2.76
N PHE A 204 -15.62 6.12 2.02
CA PHE A 204 -17.07 6.38 2.08
C PHE A 204 -17.88 5.22 1.51
N THR A 205 -17.41 4.58 0.45
CA THR A 205 -18.06 3.41 -0.15
C THR A 205 -18.01 2.22 0.81
N VAL A 206 -16.87 1.98 1.47
CA VAL A 206 -16.71 0.94 2.50
C VAL A 206 -17.64 1.20 3.69
N ALA A 207 -17.65 2.43 4.20
CA ALA A 207 -18.51 2.81 5.33
C ALA A 207 -20.00 2.62 4.99
N ARG A 208 -20.43 3.07 3.79
CA ARG A 208 -21.81 2.89 3.33
C ARG A 208 -22.19 1.42 3.20
N TYR A 209 -21.28 0.59 2.68
CA TYR A 209 -21.51 -0.86 2.56
C TYR A 209 -21.70 -1.52 3.92
N PHE A 210 -20.83 -1.22 4.89
CA PHE A 210 -20.97 -1.80 6.23
C PHE A 210 -22.19 -1.28 6.98
N TYR A 211 -22.60 -0.02 6.77
CA TYR A 211 -23.82 0.52 7.36
C TYR A 211 -25.09 -0.16 6.81
N THR A 212 -25.12 -0.56 5.54
CA THR A 212 -26.31 -1.20 4.95
C THR A 212 -26.37 -2.72 5.16
N LYS A 213 -25.24 -3.36 5.47
CA LYS A 213 -25.13 -4.81 5.67
C LYS A 213 -24.97 -5.25 7.13
N GLY A 214 -24.52 -4.35 7.99
CA GLY A 214 -24.30 -4.58 9.43
C GLY A 214 -25.56 -4.45 10.25
#